data_AF-C5KMN1-F1
#
_entry.id   AF-C5KMN1-F1
#
_cell.length_a   1.000
_cell.length_b   1.000
_cell.length_c   1.000
_cell.angle_alpha   90.00
_cell.angle_beta   90.00
_cell.angle_gamma   90.00
#
_symmetry.space_group_name_H-M   'P 1'
#
loop_
_entity.id
_entity.type
_entity.pdbx_description
1 polymer ?
#
loop_
_entity_poly.entity_id
_entity_poly.type
_entity_poly.pdbx_seq_one_letter_code
_entity_poly.pdbx_strand_id
1 'polypeptide(L)'
;VGRSEKFEKARMEALILFRQLRRTGKLGRARPDVCPSGVRGVHFDQKEKAWTCWWGEAGVRRYAIFPTADCGGFDASFKEAVKLRTKKNREQYKFWLQRSGRFPLGTERT
;
A
#
# COMPACT_ATOMS: atom_id res chain seq x y z
N VAL A 1 -33.87 -11.43 -2.28
CA VAL A 1 -32.57 -11.01 -2.84
C VAL A 1 -31.48 -11.28 -1.82
N GLY A 2 -30.68 -12.32 -2.04
CA GLY A 2 -29.65 -12.76 -1.11
C GLY A 2 -28.47 -11.78 -1.05
N ARG A 3 -27.73 -11.77 0.06
CA ARG A 3 -26.50 -10.96 0.23
C ARG A 3 -25.50 -11.17 -0.92
N SER A 4 -25.50 -12.37 -1.51
CA SER A 4 -24.71 -12.78 -2.68
C SER A 4 -25.10 -12.04 -3.98
N GLU A 5 -26.39 -11.91 -4.28
CA GLU A 5 -26.85 -11.25 -5.52
C GLU A 5 -26.54 -9.75 -5.52
N LYS A 6 -26.68 -9.10 -4.36
CA LYS A 6 -26.30 -7.68 -4.21
C LYS A 6 -24.80 -7.48 -4.42
N PHE A 7 -23.98 -8.40 -3.92
CA PHE A 7 -22.54 -8.38 -4.10
C PHE A 7 -22.14 -8.56 -5.57
N GLU A 8 -22.70 -9.56 -6.26
CA GLU A 8 -22.40 -9.80 -7.68
C GLU A 8 -22.86 -8.63 -8.57
N LYS A 9 -24.02 -8.02 -8.26
CA LYS A 9 -24.47 -6.81 -8.96
C LYS A 9 -23.49 -5.66 -8.78
N ALA A 10 -23.10 -5.35 -7.54
CA ALA A 10 -22.14 -4.29 -7.25
C ALA A 10 -20.78 -4.56 -7.92
N ARG A 11 -20.34 -5.83 -7.93
CA ARG A 11 -19.11 -6.26 -8.59
C ARG A 11 -19.18 -6.05 -10.11
N MET A 12 -20.29 -6.40 -10.76
CA MET A 12 -20.49 -6.13 -12.18
C MET A 12 -20.48 -4.63 -12.50
N GLU A 13 -21.19 -3.83 -11.72
CA GLU A 13 -21.23 -2.36 -11.88
C GLU A 13 -19.82 -1.76 -11.76
N ALA A 14 -19.04 -2.20 -10.77
CA ALA A 14 -17.65 -1.76 -10.60
C ALA A 14 -16.77 -2.12 -11.81
N LEU A 15 -16.93 -3.33 -12.38
CA LEU A 15 -16.18 -3.76 -13.56
C LEU A 15 -16.54 -2.95 -14.82
N ILE A 16 -17.83 -2.64 -15.01
CA ILE A 16 -18.31 -1.83 -16.14
C ILE A 16 -17.74 -0.41 -16.02
N LEU A 17 -17.85 0.20 -14.84
CA LEU A 17 -17.33 1.54 -14.57
C LEU A 17 -15.82 1.60 -14.79
N PHE A 18 -15.07 0.62 -14.30
CA PHE A 18 -13.63 0.53 -14.50
C PHE A 18 -13.27 0.52 -16.00
N ARG A 19 -13.97 -0.27 -16.82
CA ARG A 19 -13.75 -0.31 -18.28
C ARG A 19 -14.05 1.04 -18.93
N GLN A 20 -15.12 1.72 -18.53
CA GLN A 20 -15.48 3.04 -19.06
C GLN A 20 -14.43 4.10 -18.69
N LEU A 21 -14.00 4.14 -17.42
CA LEU A 21 -12.95 5.06 -16.96
C LEU A 21 -11.61 4.79 -17.64
N ARG A 22 -11.30 3.53 -17.97
CA ARG A 22 -10.08 3.15 -18.66
C ARG A 22 -10.12 3.56 -20.14
N ARG A 23 -11.26 3.37 -20.83
CA ARG A 23 -11.46 3.81 -22.22
C ARG A 23 -11.39 5.33 -22.36
N THR A 24 -11.93 6.06 -21.39
CA THR A 24 -11.94 7.53 -21.38
C THR A 24 -10.65 8.15 -20.87
N GLY A 25 -9.66 7.35 -20.45
CA GLY A 25 -8.39 7.84 -19.92
C GLY A 25 -8.48 8.49 -18.52
N LYS A 26 -9.65 8.47 -17.89
CA LYS A 26 -9.91 9.10 -16.58
C LYS A 26 -9.25 8.38 -15.40
N LEU A 27 -8.88 7.11 -15.57
CA LEU A 27 -8.21 6.32 -14.53
C LEU A 27 -6.77 6.75 -14.24
N GLY A 28 -6.19 7.65 -15.06
CA GLY A 28 -4.79 8.03 -14.96
C GLY A 28 -3.84 6.85 -15.22
N ARG A 29 -2.54 7.13 -15.25
CA ARG A 29 -1.55 6.06 -15.11
C ARG A 29 -1.48 5.68 -13.64
N ALA A 30 -1.30 4.39 -13.33
CA ALA A 30 -0.89 3.98 -12.00
C ALA A 30 0.45 4.67 -11.71
N ARG A 31 0.40 5.80 -11.01
CA ARG A 31 1.61 6.47 -10.58
C ARG A 31 2.17 5.62 -9.44
N PRO A 32 3.47 5.30 -9.44
CA PRO A 32 4.09 4.84 -8.21
C PRO A 32 3.72 5.83 -7.10
N ASP A 33 3.61 5.36 -5.87
CA ASP A 33 3.35 6.22 -4.72
C ASP A 33 4.52 7.20 -4.57
N VAL A 34 4.45 8.35 -5.25
CA VAL A 34 5.53 9.33 -5.34
C VAL A 34 5.43 10.21 -4.10
N CYS A 35 6.07 9.77 -3.02
CA CYS A 35 6.38 10.69 -1.93
C CYS A 35 7.48 11.67 -2.42
N PRO A 36 7.46 12.95 -2.01
CA PRO A 36 8.51 13.93 -2.36
C PRO A 36 9.93 13.49 -1.99
N SER A 37 10.05 12.56 -1.04
CA SER A 37 11.31 11.96 -0.58
C SER A 37 11.88 10.88 -1.51
N GLY A 38 11.10 10.42 -2.51
CA GLY A 38 11.44 9.26 -3.33
C GLY A 38 11.29 7.90 -2.63
N VAL A 39 10.98 7.86 -1.33
CA VAL A 39 10.81 6.62 -0.55
C VAL A 39 9.38 6.50 -0.03
N ARG A 40 8.68 5.44 -0.45
CA ARG A 40 7.27 5.22 -0.09
C ARG A 40 7.07 5.15 1.43
N GLY A 41 6.22 6.04 1.92
CA GLY A 41 5.86 6.12 3.34
C GLY A 41 6.89 6.85 4.19
N VAL A 42 7.86 7.55 3.60
CA VAL A 42 8.77 8.47 4.30
C VAL A 42 8.52 9.88 3.79
N HIS A 43 8.31 10.84 4.67
CA HIS A 43 8.08 12.24 4.29
C HIS A 43 8.62 13.18 5.37
N PHE A 44 8.95 14.41 4.98
CA PHE A 44 9.40 15.43 5.90
C PHE A 44 8.23 16.28 6.36
N ASP A 45 8.08 16.43 7.68
CA ASP A 45 7.13 17.35 8.29
C ASP A 45 7.83 18.69 8.54
N GLN A 46 7.38 19.73 7.84
CA GLN A 46 7.94 21.07 7.97
C GLN A 46 7.62 21.73 9.32
N LYS A 47 6.50 21.36 9.96
CA LYS A 47 6.10 21.96 11.25
C LYS A 47 6.97 21.44 12.37
N GLU A 48 7.13 20.12 12.44
CA GLU A 48 7.93 19.45 13.46
C GLU A 48 9.43 19.39 13.10
N LYS A 49 9.80 19.83 11.89
CA LYS A 49 11.16 19.74 11.34
C LYS A 49 11.73 18.32 11.49
N ALA A 50 10.93 17.33 11.16
CA ALA A 50 11.22 15.93 11.42
C ALA A 50 10.89 15.03 10.22
N TRP A 51 11.65 13.95 10.06
CA TRP A 51 11.33 12.92 9.10
C TRP A 51 10.38 11.90 9.72
N THR A 52 9.25 11.68 9.08
CA THR A 52 8.23 10.73 9.54
C THR A 52 8.14 9.56 8.58
N CYS A 53 8.16 8.34 9.12
CA CYS A 53 7.99 7.12 8.35
C CYS A 53 6.79 6.30 8.82
N TRP A 54 6.05 5.69 7.88
CA TRP A 54 4.85 4.89 8.12
C TRP A 54 5.03 3.45 7.63
N TRP A 55 4.48 2.48 8.38
CA TRP A 55 4.43 1.07 8.01
C TRP A 55 3.16 0.38 8.55
N GLY A 56 2.82 -0.80 8.03
CA GLY A 56 1.56 -1.50 8.35
C GLY A 56 1.78 -2.77 9.14
N GLU A 57 1.68 -2.74 10.45
CA GLU A 57 1.99 -3.86 11.35
C GLU A 57 0.72 -4.56 11.84
N ALA A 58 0.57 -5.85 11.51
CA ALA A 58 -0.59 -6.67 11.88
C ALA A 58 -1.95 -6.02 11.52
N GLY A 59 -2.02 -5.36 10.35
CA GLY A 59 -3.21 -4.65 9.88
C GLY A 59 -3.39 -3.23 10.46
N VAL A 60 -2.51 -2.79 11.36
CA VAL A 60 -2.54 -1.45 11.97
C VAL A 60 -1.45 -0.56 11.37
N ARG A 61 -1.79 0.68 11.02
CA ARG A 61 -0.80 1.66 10.57
C ARG A 61 0.00 2.19 11.75
N ARG A 62 1.32 2.02 11.70
CA ARG A 62 2.29 2.51 12.69
C ARG A 62 3.18 3.59 12.07
N TYR A 63 3.76 4.43 12.90
CA TYR A 63 4.67 5.48 12.49
C TYR A 63 5.81 5.70 13.48
N ALA A 64 6.90 6.29 12.99
CA ALA A 64 8.02 6.79 13.79
C ALA A 64 8.45 8.15 13.23
N ILE A 65 8.91 9.01 14.14
CA ILE A 65 9.35 10.37 13.87
C ILE A 65 10.84 10.46 14.21
N PHE A 66 11.60 11.12 13.34
CA PHE A 66 13.03 11.33 13.45
C PHE A 66 13.29 12.83 13.38
N PRO A 67 13.32 13.53 14.53
CA PRO A 67 13.62 14.95 14.57
C PRO A 67 15.02 15.25 14.02
N THR A 68 15.12 16.32 13.24
CA THR A 68 16.40 16.73 12.63
C THR A 68 17.45 17.09 13.69
N ALA A 69 17.00 17.68 14.81
CA ALA A 69 17.87 18.09 15.92
C ALA A 69 18.52 16.89 16.61
N ASP A 70 17.77 15.81 16.82
CA ASP A 70 18.22 14.67 17.63
C ASP A 70 19.08 13.69 16.83
N CYS A 71 18.82 13.58 15.52
CA CYS A 71 19.46 12.57 14.67
C CYS A 71 20.76 13.06 14.00
N GLY A 72 21.31 14.20 14.42
CA GLY A 72 22.55 14.75 13.83
C GLY A 72 22.35 15.43 12.47
N GLY A 73 21.16 15.98 12.21
CA GLY A 73 20.88 16.79 11.01
C GLY A 73 19.93 16.14 10.01
N PHE A 74 19.70 16.84 8.90
CA PHE A 74 18.59 16.57 7.97
C PHE A 74 18.80 15.27 7.17
N ASP A 75 20.01 15.03 6.69
CA ASP A 75 20.36 13.83 5.93
C ASP A 75 20.45 12.59 6.85
N ALA A 76 20.98 12.77 8.06
CA ALA A 76 21.10 11.68 9.03
C ALA A 76 19.74 11.18 9.52
N SER A 77 18.82 12.10 9.86
CA SER A 77 17.43 11.76 10.19
C SER A 77 16.70 11.08 9.02
N PHE A 78 16.92 11.53 7.78
CA PHE A 78 16.37 10.87 6.60
C PHE A 78 16.87 9.42 6.47
N LYS A 79 18.19 9.20 6.59
CA LYS A 79 18.80 7.87 6.52
C LYS A 79 18.24 6.92 7.56
N GLU A 80 18.07 7.37 8.81
CA GLU A 80 17.49 6.55 9.87
C GLU A 80 16.01 6.22 9.61
N ALA A 81 15.22 7.18 9.11
CA ALA A 81 13.84 6.95 8.71
C ALA A 81 13.73 5.90 7.58
N VAL A 82 14.58 5.99 6.56
CA VAL A 82 14.63 5.02 5.45
C VAL A 82 15.08 3.64 5.92
N LYS A 83 16.09 3.57 6.80
CA LYS A 83 16.60 2.33 7.39
C LYS A 83 15.52 1.62 8.20
N LEU A 84 14.82 2.33 9.08
CA LEU A 84 13.69 1.77 9.83
C LEU A 84 12.59 1.29 8.89
N ARG A 85 12.21 2.13 7.90
CA ARG A 85 11.17 1.77 6.93
C ARG A 85 11.51 0.49 6.19
N THR A 86 12.76 0.35 5.72
CA THR A 86 13.26 -0.81 5.00
C THR A 86 13.26 -2.06 5.88
N LYS A 87 13.74 -1.93 7.13
CA LYS A 87 13.71 -3.00 8.13
C LYS A 87 12.29 -3.50 8.38
N LYS A 88 11.34 -2.58 8.67
CA LYS A 88 9.94 -2.93 8.93
C LYS A 88 9.25 -3.53 7.71
N ASN A 89 9.57 -3.05 6.51
CA ASN A 89 9.08 -3.65 5.28
C ASN A 89 9.54 -5.12 5.19
N ARG A 90 10.83 -5.38 5.41
CA ARG A 90 11.41 -6.74 5.38
C ARG A 90 10.79 -7.68 6.41
N GLU A 91 10.56 -7.21 7.63
CA GLU A 91 9.89 -7.97 8.69
C GLU A 91 8.43 -8.34 8.31
N GLN A 92 7.76 -7.46 7.58
CA GLN A 92 6.35 -7.61 7.20
C GLN A 92 6.13 -8.40 5.92
N TYR A 93 7.15 -8.54 5.07
CA TYR A 93 7.13 -9.48 3.95
C TYR A 93 7.23 -10.93 4.48
N LYS A 94 6.26 -11.35 5.30
CA LYS A 94 5.81 -12.74 5.25
C LYS A 94 5.09 -12.87 3.92
N PHE A 95 5.79 -13.44 2.94
CA PHE A 95 5.16 -13.94 1.74
C PHE A 95 4.15 -15.00 2.19
N TRP A 96 2.89 -14.59 2.38
CA TRP A 96 1.81 -15.55 2.35
C TRP A 96 1.84 -16.04 0.90
N LEU A 97 2.35 -17.26 0.68
CA LEU A 97 1.85 -18.03 -0.43
C LEU A 97 0.34 -18.03 -0.20
N GLN A 98 -0.37 -17.11 -0.87
CA GLN A 98 -1.75 -17.37 -1.20
C GLN A 98 -1.64 -18.72 -1.88
N ARG A 99 -2.10 -19.78 -1.20
CA ARG A 99 -2.34 -21.05 -1.87
C ARG A 99 -3.17 -20.62 -3.06
N SER A 100 -2.57 -20.58 -4.24
CA SER A 100 -3.31 -20.51 -5.48
C SER A 100 -4.32 -21.62 -5.28
N GLY A 101 -5.59 -21.24 -5.04
CA GLY A 101 -6.64 -22.22 -4.91
C GLY A 101 -6.62 -22.96 -6.21
N ARG A 102 -5.94 -24.12 -6.23
CA ARG A 102 -6.07 -25.12 -7.25
C ARG A 102 -7.50 -25.61 -7.05
N PHE A 103 -8.46 -24.87 -7.59
CA PHE A 103 -9.63 -25.54 -8.11
C PHE A 103 -9.04 -26.51 -9.15
N PRO A 104 -9.18 -27.84 -8.95
CA PRO A 104 -8.85 -28.75 -10.03
C PRO A 104 -9.72 -28.35 -11.22
N LEU A 105 -9.07 -28.01 -12.34
CA LEU A 105 -9.73 -27.90 -13.63
C LEU A 105 -10.21 -29.31 -13.98
N GLY A 106 -11.48 -29.59 -13.69
CA GLY A 106 -12.12 -30.86 -14.02
C GLY A 106 -12.69 -31.60 -12.82
N THR A 107 -13.79 -31.09 -12.27
CA THR A 107 -14.85 -31.99 -11.82
C THR A 107 -16.11 -31.60 -12.55
N GLU A 108 -16.50 -32.44 -13.50
CA GLU A 108 -17.78 -32.35 -14.17
C GLU A 108 -18.89 -32.43 -13.11
N ARG A 109 -19.85 -31.52 -13.21
CA ARG A 109 -21.09 -31.61 -12.45
C ARG A 109 -21.96 -32.66 -13.14
N THR A 110 -22.13 -33.81 -12.50
CA THR A 110 -23.31 -34.67 -12.68
C THR A 110 -24.36 -34.31 -11.65
#